data_AF-A0A938A9P6-F1
#
_entry.id   AF-A0A938A9P6-F1
#
_cell.length_a   1.000
_cell.length_b   1.000
_cell.length_c   1.000
_cell.angle_alpha   90.00
_cell.angle_beta   90.00
_cell.angle_gamma   90.00
#
_symmetry.space_group_name_H-M   'P 1'
#
loop_
_entity.id
_entity.type
_entity.pdbx_description
1 polymer ?
#
loop_
_entity_poly.entity_id
_entity_poly.type
_entity_poly.pdbx_seq_one_letter_code
_entity_poly.pdbx_strand_id
1 'polypeptide(L)'
;MSRPLGRMAVAIAFAVATLATDVTLAQTPGGTLRITHRDNPPSASIHEEATISTVMPFMSVFNNLVMFDPKTKQNTPDVIIPDLATSWAWSADGKALTFKLRTGV
;
A
#
# COMPACT_ATOMS: atom_id res chain seq x y z
N MET A 1 57.58 9.35 -0.61
CA MET A 1 56.58 9.79 -1.60
C MET A 1 55.47 8.75 -1.65
N SER A 2 54.48 8.81 -0.73
CA SER A 2 53.45 7.74 -0.59
C SER A 2 52.20 8.17 0.21
N ARG A 3 51.80 9.44 0.14
CA ARG A 3 50.62 9.98 0.87
C ARG A 3 49.36 10.37 0.05
N PRO A 4 49.27 10.21 -1.30
CA PRO A 4 48.06 10.63 -2.02
C PRO A 4 46.95 9.57 -1.99
N LEU A 5 47.29 8.28 -1.91
CA LEU A 5 46.32 7.18 -2.03
C LEU A 5 45.36 7.09 -0.83
N GLY A 6 45.89 7.29 0.38
CA GLY A 6 45.07 7.26 1.61
C GLY A 6 44.09 8.44 1.70
N ARG A 7 44.45 9.60 1.17
CA ARG A 7 43.56 10.78 1.12
C ARG A 7 42.41 10.58 0.14
N MET A 8 42.68 9.92 -0.99
CA MET A 8 41.67 9.64 -2.00
C MET A 8 40.69 8.56 -1.52
N ALA A 9 41.17 7.53 -0.80
CA ALA A 9 40.32 6.51 -0.21
C ALA A 9 39.36 7.08 0.86
N VAL A 10 39.83 8.00 1.70
CA VAL A 10 38.99 8.68 2.70
C VAL A 10 37.92 9.56 2.04
N ALA A 11 38.27 10.28 0.98
CA ALA A 11 37.31 11.11 0.23
C ALA A 11 36.21 10.27 -0.43
N ILE A 12 36.56 9.11 -1.00
CA ILE A 12 35.60 8.19 -1.62
C ILE A 12 34.69 7.56 -0.56
N ALA A 13 35.26 7.10 0.57
CA ALA A 13 34.48 6.55 1.67
C ALA A 13 33.47 7.57 2.24
N PHE A 14 33.88 8.84 2.34
CA PHE A 14 33.00 9.92 2.78
C PHE A 14 31.88 10.22 1.75
N ALA A 15 32.21 10.23 0.47
CA ALA A 15 31.22 10.43 -0.60
C ALA A 15 30.18 9.30 -0.67
N VAL A 16 30.60 8.05 -0.48
CA VAL A 16 29.68 6.90 -0.41
C VAL A 16 28.78 6.98 0.83
N ALA A 17 29.32 7.42 1.98
CA ALA A 17 28.53 7.61 3.19
C ALA A 17 27.46 8.71 3.04
N THR A 18 27.74 9.78 2.27
CA THR A 18 26.75 10.84 1.99
C THR A 18 25.67 10.45 0.98
N LEU A 19 25.91 9.44 0.15
CA LEU A 19 24.91 8.92 -0.79
C LEU A 19 23.97 7.88 -0.15
N ALA A 20 24.32 7.41 1.05
CA ALA A 20 23.53 6.48 1.84
C ALA A 20 22.57 7.21 2.82
N THR A 21 22.19 8.46 2.56
CA THR A 21 21.15 9.12 3.35
C THR A 21 19.82 8.46 3.06
N ASP A 22 19.30 7.73 4.04
CA ASP A 22 17.93 7.25 4.05
C ASP A 22 16.97 8.40 3.71
N VAL A 23 16.06 8.16 2.77
CA VAL A 23 14.95 9.08 2.50
C VAL A 23 14.12 9.16 3.78
N THR A 24 14.28 10.22 4.56
CA THR A 24 13.42 10.49 5.71
C THR A 24 12.01 10.77 5.19
N LEU A 25 11.14 9.77 5.26
CA LEU A 25 9.72 9.91 4.96
C LEU A 25 9.09 10.75 6.07
N ALA A 26 8.57 11.94 5.73
CA ALA A 26 7.90 12.85 6.67
C ALA A 26 6.50 12.36 7.10
N GLN A 27 6.30 11.05 7.25
CA GLN A 27 5.03 10.48 7.67
C GLN A 27 4.87 10.65 9.19
N THR A 28 4.25 11.75 9.61
CA THR A 28 3.81 11.94 10.99
C THR A 28 2.47 11.23 11.20
N PRO A 29 2.38 10.20 12.06
CA PRO A 29 1.10 9.56 12.35
C PRO A 29 0.17 10.51 13.13
N GLY A 30 -1.14 10.40 12.88
CA GLY A 30 -2.17 11.15 13.60
C GLY A 30 -2.67 12.41 12.88
N GLY A 31 -3.53 13.16 13.56
CA GLY A 31 -4.24 14.32 13.01
C GLY A 31 -5.68 13.99 12.56
N THR A 32 -6.38 14.99 12.03
CA THR A 32 -7.73 14.84 11.49
C THR A 32 -7.71 15.04 9.98
N LEU A 33 -7.96 13.97 9.24
CA LEU A 33 -8.19 14.05 7.79
C LEU A 33 -9.59 14.60 7.53
N ARG A 34 -9.69 15.77 6.90
CA ARG A 34 -10.97 16.39 6.49
C ARG A 34 -11.09 16.26 4.98
N ILE A 35 -12.11 15.55 4.51
CA ILE A 35 -12.37 15.30 3.08
C ILE A 35 -13.70 15.95 2.71
N THR A 36 -13.73 16.68 1.59
CA THR A 36 -14.99 17.13 1.00
C THR A 36 -15.60 16.00 0.20
N HIS A 37 -16.86 15.70 0.49
CA HIS A 37 -17.62 14.67 -0.21
C HIS A 37 -18.83 15.30 -0.92
N ARG A 38 -19.17 14.81 -2.11
CA ARG A 38 -20.12 15.48 -3.02
C ARG A 38 -21.59 15.36 -2.60
N ASP A 39 -21.88 14.35 -1.78
CA ASP A 39 -23.21 13.94 -1.30
C ASP A 39 -23.06 13.19 0.04
N ASN A 40 -24.16 12.69 0.60
CA ASN A 40 -24.11 11.81 1.77
C ASN A 40 -24.20 10.34 1.31
N PRO A 41 -23.48 9.41 1.95
CA PRO A 41 -23.76 7.99 1.76
C PRO A 41 -25.23 7.72 2.15
N PRO A 42 -26.04 7.11 1.28
CA PRO A 42 -27.43 6.76 1.56
C PRO A 42 -27.58 5.81 2.76
N SER A 43 -26.61 4.92 2.98
CA SER A 43 -26.52 4.07 4.16
C SER A 43 -25.07 3.66 4.46
N ALA A 44 -24.84 3.02 5.61
CA ALA A 44 -23.57 2.39 5.96
C ALA A 44 -23.47 0.92 5.51
N SER A 45 -24.49 0.40 4.82
CA SER A 45 -24.56 -1.01 4.43
C SER A 45 -23.85 -1.22 3.09
N ILE A 46 -22.62 -1.72 3.12
CA ILE A 46 -21.87 -2.04 1.88
C ILE A 46 -22.52 -3.17 1.05
N HIS A 47 -23.51 -3.87 1.60
CA HIS A 47 -24.28 -4.90 0.90
C HIS A 47 -25.44 -4.31 0.08
N GLU A 48 -25.91 -3.12 0.46
CA GLU A 48 -27.05 -2.45 -0.19
C GLU A 48 -26.59 -1.30 -1.11
N GLU A 49 -25.33 -0.87 -0.99
CA GLU A 49 -24.78 0.28 -1.71
C GLU A 49 -23.71 -0.10 -2.73
N ALA A 50 -23.71 0.61 -3.87
CA ALA A 50 -22.75 0.38 -4.97
C ALA A 50 -22.00 1.65 -5.43
N THR A 51 -22.12 2.76 -4.70
CA THR A 51 -21.57 4.05 -5.12
C THR A 51 -20.26 4.38 -4.42
N ILE A 52 -19.43 5.23 -5.06
CA ILE A 52 -18.24 5.80 -4.42
C ILE A 52 -18.58 6.57 -3.14
N SER A 53 -19.82 7.06 -3.07
CA SER A 53 -20.33 7.83 -1.94
C SER A 53 -20.41 7.04 -0.65
N THR A 54 -20.61 5.73 -0.76
CA THR A 54 -20.51 4.79 0.36
C THR A 54 -19.12 4.16 0.42
N VAL A 55 -18.55 3.71 -0.71
CA VAL A 55 -17.27 3.00 -0.68
C VAL A 55 -16.18 3.84 -0.04
N MET A 56 -15.95 5.08 -0.50
CA MET A 56 -14.84 5.93 -0.03
C MET A 56 -14.80 6.14 1.50
N PRO A 57 -15.87 6.61 2.16
CA PRO A 57 -15.84 6.84 3.61
C PRO A 57 -15.75 5.56 4.44
N PHE A 58 -16.16 4.41 3.91
CA PHE A 58 -16.17 3.14 4.64
C PHE A 58 -14.97 2.21 4.31
N MET A 59 -14.07 2.59 3.37
CA MET A 59 -12.86 1.81 3.05
C MET A 59 -11.95 1.57 4.27
N SER A 60 -11.94 2.49 5.25
CA SER A 60 -11.14 2.32 6.48
C SER A 60 -11.86 1.53 7.58
N VAL A 61 -13.13 1.16 7.36
CA VAL A 61 -13.98 0.48 8.35
C VAL A 61 -14.10 -1.01 8.04
N PHE A 62 -14.16 -1.38 6.76
CA PHE A 62 -14.27 -2.76 6.30
C PHE A 62 -13.06 -3.18 5.47
N ASN A 63 -12.51 -4.35 5.79
CA ASN A 63 -11.44 -4.97 5.01
C ASN A 63 -12.00 -5.94 3.95
N ASN A 64 -11.23 -6.16 2.90
CA ASN A 64 -11.49 -7.13 1.84
C ASN A 64 -10.56 -8.35 1.98
N LEU A 65 -10.81 -9.40 1.20
CA LEU A 65 -9.80 -10.46 1.01
C LEU A 65 -8.61 -9.94 0.19
N VAL A 66 -8.92 -9.23 -0.90
CA VAL A 66 -7.99 -8.60 -1.82
C VAL A 66 -8.57 -7.27 -2.29
N MET A 67 -7.73 -6.37 -2.79
CA MET A 67 -8.17 -5.07 -3.31
C MET A 67 -7.33 -4.65 -4.52
N PHE A 68 -7.82 -3.71 -5.33
CA PHE A 68 -6.96 -3.06 -6.32
C PHE A 68 -5.93 -2.17 -5.62
N ASP A 69 -4.70 -2.13 -6.14
CA ASP A 69 -3.66 -1.26 -5.57
C ASP A 69 -4.02 0.23 -5.73
N PRO A 70 -4.27 0.97 -4.64
CA PRO A 70 -4.63 2.39 -4.69
C PRO A 70 -3.48 3.28 -5.19
N LYS A 71 -2.26 2.74 -5.33
CA LYS A 71 -1.11 3.43 -5.92
C LYS A 71 -1.09 3.35 -7.44
N THR A 72 -1.95 2.51 -8.03
CA THR A 72 -2.06 2.36 -9.48
C THR A 72 -3.10 3.31 -10.04
N LYS A 73 -2.90 3.73 -11.30
CA LYS A 73 -3.82 4.68 -11.96
C LYS A 73 -5.12 4.03 -12.40
N GLN A 74 -5.12 2.71 -12.60
CA GLN A 74 -6.24 1.99 -13.17
C GLN A 74 -6.43 0.65 -12.46
N ASN A 75 -7.65 0.41 -12.02
CA ASN A 75 -8.07 -0.86 -11.47
C ASN A 75 -8.07 -1.91 -12.59
N THR A 76 -7.14 -2.85 -12.51
CA THR A 76 -6.99 -3.98 -13.45
C THR A 76 -6.71 -5.26 -12.68
N PRO A 77 -7.10 -6.45 -13.19
CA PRO A 77 -6.94 -7.71 -12.46
C PRO A 77 -5.49 -8.06 -12.09
N ASP A 78 -4.51 -7.61 -12.87
CA ASP A 78 -3.08 -7.81 -12.65
C ASP A 78 -2.49 -6.99 -11.49
N VAL A 79 -3.19 -5.94 -11.04
CA VAL A 79 -2.78 -5.10 -9.91
C VAL A 79 -3.62 -5.34 -8.64
N ILE A 80 -4.25 -6.50 -8.54
CA ILE A 80 -4.92 -6.93 -7.31
C ILE A 80 -3.85 -7.31 -6.27
N ILE A 81 -3.93 -6.69 -5.10
CA ILE A 81 -3.01 -6.87 -3.99
C ILE A 81 -3.68 -7.51 -2.77
N PRO A 82 -2.90 -8.17 -1.90
CA PRO A 82 -3.36 -8.68 -0.60
C PRO A 82 -4.00 -7.60 0.29
N ASP A 83 -5.18 -7.90 0.85
CA ASP A 83 -5.68 -7.28 2.09
C ASP A 83 -5.69 -8.34 3.20
N LEU A 84 -6.84 -8.91 3.60
CA LEU A 84 -6.89 -10.00 4.60
C LEU A 84 -6.35 -11.33 4.10
N ALA A 85 -6.41 -11.59 2.79
CA ALA A 85 -5.82 -12.78 2.20
C ALA A 85 -4.35 -12.54 1.85
N THR A 86 -3.45 -13.35 2.41
CA THR A 86 -2.01 -13.31 2.16
C THR A 86 -1.62 -13.91 0.80
N SER A 87 -2.44 -14.82 0.29
CA SER A 87 -2.27 -15.45 -1.02
C SER A 87 -3.58 -16.09 -1.48
N TRP A 88 -3.70 -16.36 -2.77
CA TRP A 88 -4.81 -17.09 -3.35
C TRP A 88 -4.36 -17.94 -4.54
N ALA A 89 -5.15 -18.98 -4.85
CA ALA A 89 -4.90 -19.84 -6.00
C ALA A 89 -6.22 -20.36 -6.58
N TRP A 90 -6.27 -20.41 -7.91
CA TRP A 90 -7.32 -21.10 -8.64
C TRP A 90 -7.02 -22.60 -8.71
N SER A 91 -8.06 -23.44 -8.68
CA SER A 91 -7.96 -24.85 -9.04
C SER A 91 -7.59 -25.01 -10.52
N ALA A 92 -7.08 -26.19 -10.88
CA ALA A 92 -6.67 -26.48 -12.26
C ALA A 92 -7.81 -26.32 -13.29
N ASP A 93 -9.06 -26.53 -12.88
CA ASP A 93 -10.25 -26.34 -13.69
C ASP A 93 -10.86 -24.93 -13.61
N GLY A 94 -10.27 -24.02 -12.82
CA GLY A 94 -10.69 -22.63 -12.67
C GLY A 94 -12.00 -22.42 -11.91
N LYS A 95 -12.54 -23.44 -11.23
CA LYS A 95 -13.85 -23.36 -10.56
C LYS A 95 -13.78 -23.08 -9.07
N ALA A 96 -12.63 -23.27 -8.45
CA ALA A 96 -12.41 -22.96 -7.04
C ALA A 96 -11.30 -21.93 -6.91
N LEU A 97 -11.60 -20.86 -6.16
CA LEU A 97 -10.62 -19.87 -5.74
C LEU A 97 -10.40 -20.01 -4.23
N THR A 98 -9.20 -20.38 -3.83
CA THR A 98 -8.84 -20.61 -2.42
C THR A 98 -7.99 -19.46 -1.91
N PHE A 99 -8.35 -18.87 -0.77
CA PHE A 99 -7.59 -17.81 -0.10
C PHE A 99 -6.94 -18.32 1.18
N LYS A 100 -5.71 -17.87 1.48
CA LYS A 100 -5.06 -18.05 2.79
C LYS A 100 -5.14 -16.75 3.58
N LEU A 101 -5.83 -16.77 4.72
CA LEU A 101 -6.06 -15.57 5.52
C LEU A 101 -4.91 -15.25 6.47
N ARG A 102 -4.77 -13.98 6.81
CA ARG A 102 -3.94 -13.53 7.94
C ARG A 102 -4.49 -14.10 9.25
N THR A 103 -3.62 -14.24 10.24
CA THR A 103 -3.98 -14.71 11.59
C THR A 103 -3.91 -13.57 12.59
N GLY A 104 -4.81 -13.55 13.56
CA GLY A 104 -4.78 -12.59 14.68
C GLY A 104 -5.13 -11.15 14.29
N VAL A 105 -5.80 -10.98 13.14
CA VAL A 105 -6.46 -9.74 12.72
C VAL A 105 -7.96 -9.85 12.94
#